data_AF-A0A2H0H4X0-F1
#
_entry.id   AF-A0A2H0H4X0-F1
#
_cell.length_a   1.000
_cell.length_b   1.000
_cell.length_c   1.000
_cell.angle_alpha   90.00
_cell.angle_beta   90.00
_cell.angle_gamma   90.00
#
_symmetry.space_group_name_H-M   'P 1'
#
loop_
_entity.id
_entity.type
_entity.pdbx_description
1 polymer ?
#
loop_
_entity_poly.entity_id
_entity_poly.type
_entity_poly.pdbx_seq_one_letter_code
_entity_poly.pdbx_strand_id
1 'polypeptide(L)'
;MDEKVLLSGHPSVKLNVVSVEDRGTVNLCSVYECFDHVSSLEIKEGEIVDFYCPHCNKELLVNEECKLCGAPMVSFVLRVGGRVTICSRKGCSNHYVAFNDLATELAKFYEHYGD
;
A
#
# COMPACT_ATOMS: atom_id res chain seq x y z
N MET A 1 -8.11 -1.82 6.36
CA MET A 1 -7.54 -1.28 7.60
C MET A 1 -7.64 -2.36 8.67
N ASP A 2 -6.65 -2.43 9.55
CA ASP A 2 -6.66 -3.26 10.75
C ASP A 2 -6.55 -2.36 11.98
N GLU A 3 -7.66 -2.26 12.71
CA GLU A 3 -7.80 -1.40 13.90
C GLU A 3 -7.02 -1.94 15.11
N LYS A 4 -6.55 -3.19 15.07
CA LYS A 4 -5.86 -3.84 16.19
C LYS A 4 -4.35 -3.63 16.15
N VAL A 5 -3.79 -3.41 14.96
CA VAL A 5 -2.35 -3.21 14.76
C VAL A 5 -2.13 -1.75 14.41
N LEU A 6 -1.60 -1.00 15.37
CA LEU A 6 -1.30 0.41 15.22
C LEU A 6 0.15 0.60 14.78
N LEU A 7 0.36 1.41 13.76
CA LEU A 7 1.67 1.88 13.31
C LEU A 7 1.63 3.42 13.32
N SER A 8 2.64 4.03 13.94
CA SER A 8 2.67 5.49 14.16
C SER A 8 1.40 6.04 14.83
N GLY A 9 0.77 5.25 15.70
CA GLY A 9 -0.47 5.61 16.40
C GLY A 9 -1.76 5.49 15.58
N HIS A 10 -1.69 5.03 14.33
CA HIS A 10 -2.84 4.90 13.43
C HIS A 10 -3.11 3.44 13.03
N PRO A 11 -4.38 3.08 12.74
CA PRO A 11 -4.72 1.78 12.17
C PRO A 11 -3.90 1.49 10.91
N SER A 12 -3.41 0.27 10.78
CA SER A 12 -2.52 -0.13 9.67
C SER A 12 -3.29 -0.64 8.46
N VAL A 13 -2.62 -0.65 7.30
CA VAL A 13 -3.11 -1.29 6.08
C VAL A 13 -2.66 -2.75 6.08
N LYS A 14 -3.56 -3.66 6.44
CA LYS A 14 -3.31 -5.10 6.35
C LYS A 14 -3.47 -5.59 4.91
N LEU A 15 -2.53 -6.39 4.44
CA LEU A 15 -2.53 -7.09 3.15
C LEU A 15 -2.07 -8.54 3.34
N ASN A 16 -2.53 -9.42 2.46
CA ASN A 16 -1.95 -10.76 2.35
C ASN A 16 -0.71 -10.66 1.45
N VAL A 17 0.36 -11.35 1.82
CA VAL A 17 1.61 -11.37 1.05
C VAL A 17 2.07 -12.80 0.79
N VAL A 18 2.68 -13.01 -0.37
CA VAL A 18 3.28 -14.29 -0.76
C VAL A 18 4.71 -14.03 -1.19
N SER A 19 5.65 -14.69 -0.53
CA SER A 19 7.05 -14.77 -0.95
C SER A 19 7.26 -16.04 -1.77
N VAL A 20 8.51 -16.27 -2.21
CA VAL A 20 8.86 -17.54 -2.88
C VAL A 20 8.68 -18.75 -1.96
N GLU A 21 8.87 -18.56 -0.65
CA GLU A 21 8.94 -19.64 0.33
C GLU A 21 7.63 -19.82 1.10
N ASP A 22 6.89 -18.74 1.38
CA ASP A 22 5.75 -18.79 2.31
C ASP A 22 4.66 -17.74 2.00
N ARG A 23 3.51 -17.89 2.65
CA ARG A 23 2.36 -17.00 2.57
C ARG A 23 1.98 -16.50 3.96
N GLY A 24 1.71 -15.21 4.05
CA GLY A 24 1.39 -14.55 5.31
C GLY A 24 0.68 -13.23 5.13
N THR A 25 0.89 -12.33 6.08
CA THR A 25 0.28 -11.00 6.10
C THR A 25 1.31 -9.94 6.43
N VAL A 26 1.11 -8.75 5.88
CA VAL A 26 1.85 -7.54 6.25
C VAL A 26 0.86 -6.46 6.69
N ASN A 27 1.21 -5.72 7.72
CA ASN A 27 0.55 -4.51 8.15
C ASN A 27 1.48 -3.34 7.80
N LEU A 28 1.06 -2.49 6.86
CA LEU A 28 1.79 -1.30 6.42
C LEU A 28 1.30 -0.07 7.17
N CYS A 29 2.18 0.90 7.41
CA CYS A 29 1.78 2.19 7.95
C CYS A 29 0.80 2.89 7.00
N SER A 30 -0.22 3.54 7.56
CA SER A 30 -1.27 4.23 6.79
C SER A 30 -1.01 5.72 6.59
N VAL A 31 0.06 6.25 7.20
CA VAL A 31 0.49 7.64 7.05
C VAL A 31 1.40 7.75 5.83
N TYR A 32 1.18 8.75 4.99
CA TYR A 32 2.02 9.01 3.83
C TYR A 32 3.47 9.32 4.27
N GLU A 33 4.49 8.85 3.53
CA GLU A 33 5.92 8.89 3.91
C GLU A 33 6.30 8.10 5.18
N CYS A 34 5.43 7.20 5.66
CA CYS A 34 5.75 6.28 6.75
C CYS A 34 6.04 4.88 6.20
N PHE A 35 7.25 4.38 6.41
CA PHE A 35 7.72 3.09 5.88
C PHE A 35 7.65 1.94 6.88
N ASP A 36 7.15 2.22 8.09
CA ASP A 36 6.99 1.21 9.14
C ASP A 36 6.03 0.12 8.71
N HIS A 37 6.36 -1.11 9.05
CA HIS A 37 5.52 -2.28 8.78
C HIS A 37 5.86 -3.41 9.73
N VAL A 38 4.89 -4.30 9.91
CA VAL A 38 5.06 -5.59 10.58
C VAL A 38 4.62 -6.67 9.63
N SER A 39 5.44 -7.71 9.49
CA SER A 39 5.18 -8.85 8.62
C SER A 39 5.14 -10.14 9.43
N SER A 40 4.24 -11.06 9.08
CA SER A 40 4.24 -12.41 9.63
C SER A 40 5.31 -13.31 8.98
N LEU A 41 5.89 -12.86 7.86
CA LEU A 41 6.95 -13.52 7.13
C LEU A 41 8.26 -12.74 7.27
N GLU A 42 9.39 -13.44 7.25
CA GLU A 42 10.68 -12.82 7.00
C GLU A 42 10.80 -12.51 5.50
N ILE A 43 10.84 -11.23 5.16
CA ILE A 43 11.01 -10.75 3.77
C ILE A 43 12.42 -10.19 3.66
N LYS A 44 13.25 -10.82 2.83
CA LYS A 44 14.65 -10.47 2.68
C LYS A 44 14.81 -9.13 1.97
N GLU A 45 15.88 -8.41 2.27
CA GLU A 45 16.18 -7.15 1.59
C GLU A 45 16.33 -7.37 0.07
N GLY A 46 15.66 -6.56 -0.73
CA GLY A 46 15.63 -6.69 -2.20
C GLY A 46 14.67 -7.75 -2.74
N GLU A 47 14.00 -8.53 -1.89
CA GLU A 47 12.99 -9.51 -2.30
C GLU A 47 11.74 -8.83 -2.87
N ILE A 48 11.18 -9.44 -3.91
CA ILE A 48 9.89 -9.05 -4.50
C ILE A 48 8.84 -10.02 -3.96
N VAL A 49 7.77 -9.48 -3.38
CA VAL A 49 6.65 -10.27 -2.87
C VAL A 49 5.34 -9.88 -3.53
N ASP A 50 4.45 -10.85 -3.68
CA ASP A 50 3.13 -10.63 -4.27
C ASP A 50 2.14 -10.19 -3.19
N PHE A 51 1.26 -9.26 -3.54
CA PHE A 51 0.30 -8.66 -2.62
C PHE A 51 -1.13 -8.98 -3.04
N TYR A 52 -1.96 -9.33 -2.05
CA TYR A 52 -3.34 -9.72 -2.24
C TYR A 52 -4.25 -8.99 -1.25
N CYS A 53 -5.48 -8.70 -1.68
CA CYS A 53 -6.51 -8.14 -0.82
C CYS A 53 -6.82 -9.13 0.32
N PRO A 54 -6.79 -8.69 1.60
CA PRO A 54 -7.01 -9.58 2.74
C PRO A 54 -8.45 -10.09 2.86
N HIS A 55 -9.39 -9.48 2.13
CA HIS A 55 -10.82 -9.81 2.20
C HIS A 55 -11.26 -10.77 1.10
N CYS A 56 -10.78 -10.58 -0.13
CA CYS A 56 -11.21 -11.38 -1.29
C CYS A 56 -10.06 -12.16 -1.95
N ASN A 57 -8.82 -12.01 -1.48
CA ASN A 57 -7.62 -12.63 -2.05
C ASN A 57 -7.36 -12.29 -3.54
N LYS A 58 -7.98 -11.24 -4.07
CA LYS A 58 -7.64 -10.73 -5.40
C LYS A 58 -6.22 -10.15 -5.37
N GLU A 59 -5.44 -10.51 -6.38
CA GLU A 59 -4.11 -9.97 -6.62
C GLU A 59 -4.17 -8.46 -6.86
N LEU A 60 -3.21 -7.74 -6.28
CA LEU A 60 -3.12 -6.28 -6.32
C LEU A 60 -2.02 -5.78 -7.27
N LEU A 61 -1.33 -6.70 -7.96
CA LEU A 61 -0.36 -6.40 -9.01
C LEU A 61 -0.99 -5.55 -10.11
N VAL A 62 -0.25 -4.56 -10.60
CA VAL A 62 -0.62 -3.77 -11.78
C VAL A 62 0.43 -3.90 -12.88
N ASN A 63 0.03 -3.66 -14.13
CA ASN A 63 0.92 -3.65 -15.27
C ASN A 63 1.76 -2.36 -15.33
N GLU A 64 2.57 -2.14 -14.30
CA GLU A 64 3.46 -1.01 -14.14
C GLU A 64 4.72 -1.44 -13.38
N GLU A 65 5.86 -0.96 -13.85
CA GLU A 65 7.16 -1.18 -13.21
C GLU A 65 7.61 0.06 -12.44
N CYS A 66 8.23 -0.17 -11.29
CA CYS A 66 8.83 0.84 -10.44
C CYS A 66 9.93 1.59 -11.18
N LYS A 67 9.80 2.93 -11.26
CA LYS A 67 10.81 3.77 -11.93
C LYS A 67 12.15 3.87 -11.19
N LEU A 68 12.21 3.46 -9.92
CA LEU A 68 13.44 3.48 -9.13
C LEU A 68 14.22 2.17 -9.21
N CYS A 69 13.55 1.01 -9.21
CA CYS A 69 14.22 -0.29 -9.09
C CYS A 69 13.79 -1.35 -10.12
N GLY A 70 12.81 -1.04 -10.98
CA GLY A 70 12.30 -1.96 -12.00
C GLY A 70 11.43 -3.11 -11.49
N ALA A 71 11.14 -3.18 -10.19
CA ALA A 71 10.22 -4.20 -9.66
C ALA A 71 8.76 -3.89 -10.04
N PRO A 72 7.87 -4.90 -10.06
CA PRO A 72 6.45 -4.65 -10.29
C PRO A 72 5.83 -3.72 -9.23
N MET A 73 4.79 -2.99 -9.62
CA MET A 73 4.03 -2.13 -8.71
C MET A 73 2.74 -2.81 -8.27
N VAL A 74 2.27 -2.43 -7.09
CA VAL A 74 1.06 -2.94 -6.45
C VAL A 74 0.13 -1.76 -6.18
N SER A 75 -1.15 -1.88 -6.52
CA SER A 75 -2.10 -0.78 -6.37
C SER A 75 -3.42 -1.21 -5.74
N PHE A 76 -3.96 -0.36 -4.86
CA PHE A 76 -5.27 -0.56 -4.26
C PHE A 76 -6.02 0.77 -4.09
N VAL A 77 -7.35 0.67 -4.19
CA VAL A 77 -8.26 1.82 -4.27
C VAL A 77 -8.56 2.36 -2.87
N LEU A 78 -8.51 3.68 -2.72
CA LEU A 78 -8.89 4.36 -1.49
C LEU A 78 -10.41 4.57 -1.46
N ARG A 79 -10.99 4.49 -0.26
CA ARG A 79 -12.46 4.58 -0.09
C ARG A 79 -13.02 5.94 -0.49
N VAL A 80 -12.24 7.01 -0.29
CA VAL A 80 -12.63 8.39 -0.60
C VAL A 80 -12.51 8.76 -2.08
N GLY A 81 -11.76 7.96 -2.86
CA GLY A 81 -11.41 8.25 -4.24
C GLY A 81 -9.89 8.12 -4.45
N GLY A 82 -9.50 7.79 -5.68
CA GLY A 82 -8.10 7.56 -6.03
C GLY A 82 -7.56 6.18 -5.63
N ARG A 83 -6.25 6.01 -5.81
CA ARG A 83 -5.52 4.77 -5.53
C ARG A 83 -4.16 5.10 -4.91
N VAL A 84 -3.67 4.21 -4.09
CA VAL A 84 -2.26 4.21 -3.67
C VAL A 84 -1.55 3.11 -4.44
N THR A 85 -0.35 3.41 -4.89
CA THR A 85 0.53 2.45 -5.56
C THR A 85 1.86 2.40 -4.83
N ILE A 86 2.34 1.20 -4.54
CA ILE A 86 3.59 0.94 -3.83
C ILE A 86 4.46 -0.05 -4.60
N CYS A 87 5.78 0.03 -4.44
CA CYS A 87 6.70 -0.97 -4.97
C CYS A 87 6.58 -2.30 -4.21
N SER A 88 6.59 -3.43 -4.94
CA SER A 88 6.56 -4.76 -4.31
C SER A 88 7.89 -5.22 -3.72
N ARG A 89 8.97 -4.48 -3.97
CA ARG A 89 10.32 -4.84 -3.52
C ARG A 89 10.61 -4.30 -2.12
N LYS A 90 10.98 -5.19 -1.21
CA LYS A 90 11.53 -4.82 0.10
C LYS A 90 12.79 -3.98 -0.08
N GLY A 91 12.81 -2.80 0.55
CA GLY A 91 13.92 -1.84 0.44
C GLY A 91 13.70 -0.69 -0.53
N CYS A 92 12.66 -0.74 -1.36
CA CYS A 92 12.33 0.36 -2.27
C CYS A 92 11.24 1.25 -1.66
N SER A 93 11.52 2.54 -1.54
CA SER A 93 10.59 3.54 -0.99
C SER A 93 9.62 4.13 -2.03
N ASN A 94 9.64 3.66 -3.29
CA ASN A 94 8.77 4.22 -4.31
C ASN A 94 7.30 3.94 -4.01
N HIS A 95 6.54 5.00 -3.77
CA HIS A 95 5.10 4.97 -3.59
C HIS A 95 4.48 6.30 -4.04
N TYR A 96 3.21 6.28 -4.42
CA TYR A 96 2.48 7.49 -4.79
C TYR A 96 0.97 7.30 -4.63
N VAL A 97 0.25 8.42 -4.51
CA VAL A 97 -1.22 8.46 -4.56
C VAL A 97 -1.64 9.13 -5.87
N ALA A 98 -2.58 8.50 -6.57
CA ALA A 98 -3.13 9.03 -7.81
C ALA A 98 -4.65 9.15 -7.71
N PHE A 99 -5.19 10.29 -8.12
CA PHE A 99 -6.62 10.56 -8.18
C PHE A 99 -7.07 10.60 -9.64
N ASN A 100 -8.23 10.01 -9.93
CA ASN A 100 -8.77 10.02 -11.30
C ASN A 100 -9.38 11.40 -11.66
N ASP A 101 -10.03 12.05 -10.70
CA ASP A 101 -10.58 13.41 -10.83
C ASP A 101 -10.08 14.27 -9.68
N LEU A 102 -8.93 14.90 -9.88
CA LEU A 102 -8.29 15.74 -8.88
C LEU A 102 -9.18 16.92 -8.47
N ALA A 103 -9.97 17.48 -9.39
CA ALA A 103 -10.82 18.63 -9.09
C ALA A 103 -11.93 18.25 -8.10
N THR A 104 -12.59 17.11 -8.32
CA THR A 104 -13.60 16.58 -7.39
C THR A 104 -12.99 16.25 -6.02
N GLU A 105 -11.82 15.63 -5.99
CA GLU A 105 -11.17 15.26 -4.71
C GLU A 105 -10.67 16.49 -3.94
N LEU A 106 -10.17 17.51 -4.63
CA LEU A 106 -9.81 18.79 -4.01
C LEU A 106 -11.04 19.54 -3.49
N ALA A 107 -12.15 19.56 -4.25
CA ALA A 107 -13.39 20.18 -3.80
C ALA A 107 -13.88 19.56 -2.49
N LYS A 108 -13.94 18.22 -2.40
CA LYS A 108 -14.29 17.50 -1.15
C LYS A 108 -13.34 17.84 0.00
N PHE A 109 -12.04 17.96 -0.28
CA PHE A 109 -11.06 18.34 0.73
C PHE A 109 -11.33 19.74 1.29
N TYR A 110 -11.52 20.74 0.41
CA TYR A 110 -11.83 22.11 0.84
C TYR A 110 -13.20 22.24 1.51
N GLU A 111 -14.21 21.46 1.08
CA GLU A 111 -15.50 21.42 1.79
C GLU A 111 -15.37 20.90 3.22
N HIS A 112 -14.44 19.98 3.48
CA HIS A 112 -14.28 19.36 4.79
C HIS A 112 -13.28 20.08 5.70
N TYR A 113 -12.23 20.70 5.13
CA TYR A 113 -11.10 21.28 5.87
C TYR A 113 -10.80 22.74 5.51
N GLY A 114 -11.51 23.32 4.55
CA GLY A 114 -11.33 24.71 4.14
C GLY A 114 -12.10 25.64 5.07
N ASP A 115 -11.46 26.02 6.17
CA ASP A 115 -11.82 27.24 6.90
C ASP A 115 -11.43 28.49 6.08
#